data_AF-A0A1R2D1V8-F1
#
_entry.id   AF-A0A1R2D1V8-F1
#
_cell.length_a   1.000
_cell.length_b   1.000
_cell.length_c   1.000
_cell.angle_alpha   90.00
_cell.angle_beta   90.00
_cell.angle_gamma   90.00
#
_symmetry.space_group_name_H-M   'P 1'
#
loop_
_entity.id
_entity.type
_entity.pdbx_description
1 polymer ?
#
loop_
_entity_poly.entity_id
_entity_poly.type
_entity_poly.pdbx_seq_one_letter_code
_entity_poly.pdbx_strand_id
1 'polypeptide(L)'
;MKPRYAQPTKSTKLYSYTNRDQDIIKQSFRAGNYTFLAKIPKKITPFGVTAAIRDHSKKNLISKPRSVSVKKSSHNYEWMPDSYNLKRDFMKRVREDNVRKRKTISARDFICSGTPNKKRERELTPRSFVSVNTSFNSARDHASRLKWIKDMQIKHGDFRVGKSLETYQSKSTAQEIIIALKKKISSDWELTDFDIGLNNTSCIELRFYMKTVESSEAMHHYMNLLINKNQEMGKFCLKRVPSNWGVKNGKFLVYIMAPAWVKVPGNSLNRTLELKKATLSPIRSKAGSVKITPRFSTRESSISHVRNYY
;
A
#
# COMPACT_ATOMS: atom_id res chain seq x y z
N MET A 1 -50.61 22.52 -45.74
CA MET A 1 -49.78 22.62 -44.51
C MET A 1 -49.05 21.31 -44.29
N LYS A 2 -47.74 21.31 -44.03
CA LYS A 2 -47.03 20.08 -43.62
C LYS A 2 -47.39 19.72 -42.16
N PRO A 3 -47.65 18.45 -41.84
CA PRO A 3 -48.01 18.03 -40.49
C PRO A 3 -46.87 18.29 -39.49
N ARG A 4 -47.20 18.55 -38.21
CA ARG A 4 -46.23 18.91 -37.16
C ARG A 4 -45.10 17.89 -37.00
N TYR A 5 -45.35 16.60 -37.22
CA TYR A 5 -44.32 15.56 -37.15
C TYR A 5 -43.32 15.58 -38.33
N ALA A 6 -43.68 16.24 -39.43
CA ALA A 6 -42.81 16.43 -40.59
C ALA A 6 -41.99 17.73 -40.52
N GLN A 7 -42.15 18.52 -39.45
CA GLN A 7 -41.30 19.68 -39.22
C GLN A 7 -39.97 19.20 -38.62
N PRO A 8 -38.82 19.63 -39.17
CA PRO A 8 -37.52 19.24 -38.62
C PRO A 8 -37.39 19.77 -37.20
N THR A 9 -37.37 18.84 -36.24
CA THR A 9 -37.07 19.12 -34.84
C THR A 9 -35.62 19.54 -34.69
N LYS A 10 -35.29 20.22 -33.58
CA LYS A 10 -33.89 20.54 -33.26
C LYS A 10 -33.02 19.28 -33.25
N SER A 11 -33.56 18.14 -32.84
CA SER A 11 -32.87 16.84 -32.87
C SER A 11 -32.57 16.32 -34.28
N THR A 12 -33.35 16.69 -35.31
CA THR A 12 -33.06 16.33 -36.72
C THR A 12 -32.07 17.27 -37.39
N LYS A 13 -31.92 18.51 -36.88
CA LYS A 13 -30.93 19.48 -37.40
C LYS A 13 -29.53 19.30 -36.77
N LEU A 14 -29.46 18.69 -35.60
CA LEU A 14 -28.20 18.44 -34.91
C LEU A 14 -27.51 17.22 -35.50
N TYR A 15 -26.18 17.29 -35.52
CA TYR A 15 -25.34 16.17 -35.88
C TYR A 15 -25.60 14.96 -34.96
N SER A 16 -25.77 13.79 -35.56
CA SER A 16 -25.80 12.53 -34.82
C SER A 16 -24.38 12.07 -34.52
N TYR A 17 -23.99 12.10 -33.24
CA TYR A 17 -22.74 11.53 -32.76
C TYR A 17 -22.88 10.02 -32.57
N THR A 18 -21.84 9.27 -32.89
CA THR A 18 -21.78 7.84 -32.54
C THR A 18 -21.82 7.68 -31.02
N ASN A 19 -22.37 6.56 -30.51
CA ASN A 19 -22.39 6.28 -29.07
C ASN A 19 -20.99 6.43 -28.45
N ARG A 20 -19.97 6.01 -29.19
CA ARG A 20 -18.56 6.15 -28.79
C ARG A 20 -18.11 7.59 -28.66
N ASP A 21 -18.43 8.47 -29.61
CA ASP A 21 -18.07 9.90 -29.52
C ASP A 21 -18.79 10.55 -28.33
N GLN A 22 -20.06 10.20 -28.09
CA GLN A 22 -20.83 10.71 -26.95
C GLN A 22 -20.21 10.32 -25.60
N ASP A 23 -19.78 9.06 -25.44
CA ASP A 23 -19.16 8.58 -24.21
C ASP A 23 -17.83 9.27 -23.94
N ILE A 24 -17.03 9.48 -24.99
CA ILE A 24 -15.75 10.20 -24.89
C ILE A 24 -15.96 11.65 -24.48
N ILE A 25 -16.94 12.34 -25.09
CA ILE A 25 -17.31 13.71 -24.74
C ILE A 25 -17.79 13.75 -23.28
N LYS A 26 -18.66 12.83 -22.85
CA LYS A 26 -19.10 12.76 -21.45
C LYS A 26 -17.93 12.56 -20.51
N GLN A 27 -16.99 11.67 -20.86
CA GLN A 27 -15.83 11.34 -20.03
C GLN A 27 -14.84 12.51 -19.91
N SER A 28 -14.67 13.32 -20.95
CA SER A 28 -13.75 14.46 -20.93
C SER A 28 -14.23 15.62 -20.07
N PHE A 29 -15.55 15.79 -19.92
CA PHE A 29 -16.14 16.84 -19.10
C PHE A 29 -16.42 16.38 -17.65
N ARG A 30 -16.01 15.17 -17.25
CA ARG A 30 -16.04 14.76 -15.83
C ARG A 30 -14.99 15.52 -15.04
N ALA A 31 -15.37 16.00 -13.86
CA ALA A 31 -14.46 16.64 -12.92
C ALA A 31 -13.24 15.73 -12.64
N GLY A 32 -12.04 16.31 -12.67
CA GLY A 32 -10.78 15.59 -12.46
C GLY A 32 -10.19 14.91 -13.70
N ASN A 33 -10.85 14.95 -14.85
CA ASN A 33 -10.36 14.28 -16.07
C ASN A 33 -9.75 15.22 -17.14
N TYR A 34 -8.76 16.03 -16.74
CA TYR A 34 -8.10 17.01 -17.62
C TYR A 34 -7.32 16.36 -18.78
N THR A 35 -6.93 15.09 -18.64
CA THR A 35 -6.14 14.38 -19.65
C THR A 35 -6.91 14.12 -20.94
N PHE A 36 -8.24 13.94 -20.86
CA PHE A 36 -9.08 13.76 -22.04
C PHE A 36 -9.49 15.09 -22.65
N LEU A 37 -9.68 16.13 -21.82
CA LEU A 37 -10.01 17.46 -22.31
C LEU A 37 -8.93 18.01 -23.25
N ALA A 38 -7.64 17.79 -22.93
CA ALA A 38 -6.52 18.19 -23.78
C ALA A 38 -6.45 17.45 -25.13
N LYS A 39 -7.12 16.31 -25.26
CA LYS A 39 -7.07 15.43 -26.45
C LYS A 39 -8.24 15.64 -27.41
N ILE A 40 -9.26 16.39 -27.00
CA ILE A 40 -10.44 16.67 -27.81
C ILE A 40 -10.17 17.84 -28.76
N PRO A 41 -10.65 17.79 -30.01
CA PRO A 41 -10.51 18.89 -30.95
C PRO A 41 -11.31 20.12 -30.49
N LYS A 42 -10.77 21.32 -30.70
CA LYS A 42 -11.44 22.59 -30.35
C LYS A 42 -12.83 22.74 -30.99
N LYS A 43 -13.03 22.15 -32.18
CA LYS A 43 -14.33 22.07 -32.87
C LYS A 43 -14.79 20.62 -32.87
N ILE A 44 -15.90 20.34 -32.19
CA ILE A 44 -16.48 19.00 -32.11
C ILE A 44 -17.30 18.76 -33.38
N THR A 45 -16.79 17.91 -34.27
CA THR A 45 -17.47 17.45 -35.49
C THR A 45 -17.87 15.97 -35.35
N PRO A 46 -18.87 15.48 -36.10
CA PRO A 46 -19.18 14.05 -36.15
C PRO A 46 -17.93 13.27 -36.55
N PHE A 47 -17.61 12.18 -35.85
CA PHE A 47 -16.39 11.37 -36.05
C PHE A 47 -15.05 12.09 -35.79
N GLY A 48 -15.05 13.42 -35.57
CA GLY A 48 -13.83 14.19 -35.33
C GLY A 48 -13.18 13.87 -33.99
N VAL A 49 -13.97 13.54 -32.97
CA VAL A 49 -13.49 13.20 -31.63
C VAL A 49 -12.73 11.87 -31.64
N THR A 50 -13.32 10.82 -32.23
CA THR A 50 -12.67 9.53 -32.40
C THR A 50 -11.43 9.60 -33.29
N ALA A 51 -11.46 10.41 -34.36
CA ALA A 51 -10.29 10.64 -35.21
C ALA A 51 -9.15 11.32 -34.44
N ALA A 52 -9.43 12.39 -33.69
CA ALA A 52 -8.42 13.12 -32.92
C ALA A 52 -7.74 12.24 -31.86
N ILE A 53 -8.49 11.39 -31.17
CA ILE A 53 -7.92 10.45 -30.20
C ILE A 53 -7.03 9.42 -30.88
N ARG A 54 -7.47 8.89 -32.02
CA ARG A 54 -6.66 7.94 -32.81
C ARG A 54 -5.35 8.59 -33.26
N ASP A 55 -5.39 9.84 -33.72
CA ASP A 55 -4.20 10.57 -34.15
C ASP A 55 -3.26 10.86 -32.98
N HIS A 56 -3.79 11.19 -31.81
CA HIS A 56 -2.98 11.32 -30.60
C HIS A 56 -2.30 9.99 -30.22
N SER A 57 -3.01 8.87 -30.31
CA SER A 57 -2.42 7.54 -30.06
C SER A 57 -1.32 7.21 -31.08
N LYS A 58 -1.52 7.54 -32.35
CA LYS A 58 -0.49 7.39 -33.40
C LYS A 58 0.72 8.27 -33.14
N LYS A 59 0.53 9.53 -32.75
CA LYS A 59 1.63 10.44 -32.38
C LYS A 59 2.46 9.88 -31.23
N ASN A 60 1.82 9.30 -30.21
CA ASN A 60 2.52 8.67 -29.09
C ASN A 60 3.33 7.42 -29.49
N LEU A 61 2.84 6.64 -30.47
CA LEU A 61 3.55 5.47 -31.01
C LEU A 61 4.77 5.87 -31.83
N ILE A 62 4.69 6.99 -32.54
CA ILE A 62 5.75 7.48 -33.45
C ILE A 62 6.78 8.32 -32.69
N SER A 63 6.38 9.03 -31.64
CA SER A 63 7.30 9.83 -30.83
C SER A 63 8.36 8.92 -30.21
N LYS A 64 9.63 9.08 -30.63
CA LYS A 64 10.77 8.45 -29.96
C LYS A 64 10.66 8.75 -28.46
N PRO A 65 10.90 7.78 -27.56
CA PRO A 65 10.86 8.05 -26.13
C PRO A 65 11.83 9.20 -25.88
N ARG A 66 11.30 10.32 -25.37
CA ARG A 66 12.10 11.49 -25.06
C ARG A 66 13.18 11.00 -24.10
N SER A 67 14.42 10.93 -24.55
CA SER A 67 15.54 10.58 -23.70
C SER A 67 15.58 11.66 -22.63
N VAL A 68 15.04 11.36 -21.46
CA VAL A 68 15.17 12.25 -20.31
C VAL A 68 16.66 12.24 -20.04
N SER A 69 17.35 13.31 -20.44
CA SER A 69 18.71 13.55 -20.05
C SER A 69 18.67 13.77 -18.55
N VAL A 70 18.78 12.68 -17.80
CA VAL A 70 19.06 12.73 -16.39
C VAL A 70 20.39 13.45 -16.30
N LYS A 71 20.36 14.74 -15.93
CA LYS A 71 21.57 15.48 -15.59
C LYS A 71 22.27 14.64 -14.53
N LYS A 72 23.38 14.00 -14.91
CA LYS A 72 24.23 13.26 -14.00
C LYS A 72 24.71 14.29 -12.97
N SER A 73 24.04 14.32 -11.81
CA SER A 73 24.59 14.97 -10.63
C SER A 73 25.95 14.32 -10.39
N SER A 74 27.01 15.12 -10.36
CA SER A 74 28.42 14.76 -10.25
C SER A 74 28.80 14.23 -8.86
N HIS A 75 27.88 13.58 -8.18
CA HIS A 75 28.16 12.87 -6.95
C HIS A 75 28.43 11.42 -7.33
N ASN A 76 29.68 11.01 -7.17
CA ASN A 76 30.11 9.61 -7.25
C ASN A 76 29.45 8.82 -6.11
N TYR A 77 28.14 8.63 -6.17
CA TYR A 77 27.47 7.64 -5.37
C TYR A 77 27.77 6.29 -6.00
N GLU A 78 28.45 5.44 -5.24
CA GLU A 78 28.50 4.00 -5.52
C GLU A 78 27.06 3.54 -5.72
N TRP A 79 26.74 3.07 -6.93
CA TRP A 79 25.38 2.75 -7.30
C TRP A 79 24.88 1.62 -6.39
N MET A 80 24.09 1.98 -5.38
CA MET A 80 23.34 1.00 -4.60
C MET A 80 22.07 0.67 -5.38
N PRO A 81 21.86 -0.59 -5.78
CA PRO A 81 20.63 -0.97 -6.47
C PRO A 81 19.43 -0.58 -5.61
N ASP A 82 18.52 0.19 -6.20
CA ASP A 82 17.30 0.61 -5.54
C ASP A 82 16.53 -0.63 -5.00
N SER A 83 15.94 -0.49 -3.82
CA SER A 83 15.15 -1.52 -3.13
C SER A 83 14.09 -2.16 -4.02
N TYR A 84 13.59 -1.42 -5.00
CA TYR A 84 12.64 -1.88 -5.99
C TYR A 84 13.22 -2.90 -6.99
N ASN A 85 14.49 -2.73 -7.36
CA ASN A 85 15.19 -3.68 -8.24
C ASN A 85 15.42 -5.01 -7.53
N LEU A 86 15.74 -4.98 -6.23
CA LEU A 86 15.89 -6.20 -5.42
C LEU A 86 14.61 -7.04 -5.38
N LYS A 87 13.44 -6.41 -5.20
CA LYS A 87 12.16 -7.13 -5.24
C LYS A 87 11.89 -7.73 -6.62
N ARG A 88 12.19 -6.98 -7.68
CA ARG A 88 12.02 -7.46 -9.06
C ARG A 88 12.93 -8.64 -9.36
N ASP A 89 14.20 -8.57 -8.95
CA ASP A 89 15.18 -9.62 -9.12
C ASP A 89 14.86 -10.85 -8.29
N PHE A 90 14.38 -10.65 -7.06
CA PHE A 90 13.87 -11.74 -6.22
C PHE A 90 12.70 -12.45 -6.91
N MET A 91 11.69 -11.71 -7.38
CA MET A 91 10.56 -12.28 -8.11
C MET A 91 10.98 -12.97 -9.42
N LYS A 92 12.03 -12.47 -10.08
CA LYS A 92 12.62 -13.10 -11.25
C LYS A 92 13.25 -14.45 -10.89
N ARG A 93 14.06 -14.51 -9.83
CA ARG A 93 14.67 -15.76 -9.31
C ARG A 93 13.61 -16.77 -8.89
N VAL A 94 12.58 -16.34 -8.16
CA VAL A 94 11.45 -17.20 -7.77
C VAL A 94 10.76 -17.79 -9.00
N ARG A 95 10.55 -16.99 -10.06
CA ARG A 95 9.93 -17.47 -11.31
C ARG A 95 10.84 -18.46 -12.04
N GLU A 96 12.14 -18.19 -12.11
CA GLU A 96 13.14 -19.08 -12.72
C GLU A 96 13.26 -20.41 -11.97
N ASP A 97 13.30 -20.40 -10.64
CA ASP A 97 13.33 -21.61 -9.82
C ASP A 97 12.04 -22.41 -9.94
N ASN A 98 10.89 -21.74 -10.04
CA ASN A 98 9.62 -22.42 -10.28
C ASN A 98 9.61 -23.09 -11.66
N VAL A 99 10.15 -22.42 -12.70
CA VAL A 99 10.33 -23.02 -14.03
C VAL A 99 11.29 -24.20 -13.99
N ARG A 100 12.41 -24.10 -13.27
CA ARG A 100 13.36 -25.22 -13.08
C ARG A 100 12.68 -26.41 -12.42
N LYS A 101 11.97 -26.20 -11.30
CA LYS A 101 11.23 -27.26 -10.59
C LYS A 101 10.19 -27.93 -11.49
N ARG A 102 9.44 -27.15 -12.29
CA ARG A 102 8.48 -27.72 -13.26
C ARG A 102 9.17 -28.60 -14.30
N LYS A 103 10.32 -28.15 -14.83
CA LYS A 103 11.12 -28.93 -15.79
C LYS A 103 11.72 -30.19 -15.18
N THR A 104 12.08 -30.18 -13.88
CA THR A 104 12.58 -31.38 -13.18
C THR A 104 11.50 -32.45 -13.04
N ILE A 105 10.25 -32.05 -12.79
CA ILE A 105 9.13 -33.00 -12.60
C ILE A 105 8.68 -33.59 -13.94
N SER A 106 8.70 -32.80 -15.01
CA SER A 106 8.24 -33.24 -16.33
C SER A 106 9.01 -32.52 -17.44
N ALA A 107 9.50 -33.29 -18.42
CA ALA A 107 10.08 -32.73 -19.64
C ALA A 107 9.04 -32.03 -20.54
N ARG A 108 7.75 -32.32 -20.34
CA ARG A 108 6.63 -31.71 -21.09
C ARG A 108 5.89 -30.71 -20.22
N ASP A 109 5.53 -29.57 -20.81
CA ASP A 109 4.67 -28.59 -20.13
C ASP A 109 3.33 -29.25 -19.77
N PHE A 110 2.84 -28.95 -18.57
CA PHE A 110 1.53 -29.44 -18.13
C PHE A 110 0.45 -28.86 -19.03
N ILE A 111 -0.10 -29.69 -19.92
CA ILE A 111 -1.28 -29.37 -20.72
C ILE A 111 -2.47 -29.72 -19.84
N CYS A 112 -3.19 -28.71 -19.33
CA CYS A 112 -4.48 -28.95 -18.69
C CYS A 112 -5.38 -29.66 -19.71
N SER A 113 -5.75 -30.91 -19.43
CA SER A 113 -6.75 -31.67 -20.18
C SER A 113 -8.08 -30.93 -20.13
N GLY A 114 -8.30 -30.00 -21.05
CA GLY A 114 -9.48 -29.14 -21.03
C GLY A 114 -9.33 -27.76 -21.67
N THR A 115 -8.12 -27.31 -22.06
CA THR A 115 -8.05 -26.17 -22.98
C THR A 115 -8.58 -26.64 -24.34
N PRO A 116 -9.74 -26.13 -24.80
CA PRO A 116 -10.23 -26.51 -26.11
C PRO A 116 -9.16 -26.08 -27.11
N ASN A 117 -8.59 -27.06 -27.82
CA ASN A 117 -7.83 -26.77 -29.02
C ASN A 117 -8.72 -25.84 -29.85
N LYS A 118 -8.30 -24.58 -30.02
CA LYS A 118 -8.82 -23.73 -31.10
C LYS A 118 -8.41 -24.44 -32.38
N LYS A 119 -9.20 -25.44 -32.77
CA LYS A 119 -9.10 -26.07 -34.07
C LYS A 119 -9.27 -24.93 -35.06
N ARG A 120 -8.16 -24.64 -35.72
CA ARG A 120 -8.04 -23.76 -36.87
C ARG A 120 -9.26 -24.03 -37.75
N GLU A 121 -10.11 -23.02 -37.86
CA GLU A 121 -11.34 -22.99 -38.64
C GLU A 121 -10.98 -23.41 -40.07
N ARG A 122 -11.15 -24.71 -40.36
CA ARG A 122 -11.15 -25.20 -41.72
C ARG A 122 -12.60 -25.07 -42.18
N GLU A 123 -12.73 -24.37 -43.30
CA GLU A 123 -13.93 -24.15 -44.10
C GLU A 123 -14.86 -25.37 -44.04
N LEU A 124 -15.85 -25.29 -43.16
CA LEU A 124 -16.93 -26.27 -43.05
C LEU A 124 -18.17 -25.62 -43.64
N THR A 125 -18.63 -26.25 -44.71
CA THR A 125 -19.91 -26.05 -45.42
C THR A 125 -21.07 -25.68 -44.48
N PRO A 126 -22.06 -24.91 -44.97
CA PRO A 126 -23.20 -24.44 -44.18
C PRO A 126 -24.16 -25.59 -43.89
N ARG A 127 -23.83 -26.44 -42.92
CA ARG A 127 -24.81 -27.24 -42.20
C ARG A 127 -25.10 -26.53 -40.90
N SER A 128 -26.35 -26.09 -40.79
CA SER A 128 -26.98 -25.47 -39.63
C SER A 128 -26.66 -26.24 -38.35
N PHE A 129 -25.68 -25.75 -37.58
CA PHE A 129 -25.63 -26.04 -36.17
C PHE A 129 -26.81 -25.30 -35.54
N VAL A 130 -27.92 -26.02 -35.39
CA VAL A 130 -28.96 -25.65 -34.44
C VAL A 130 -28.26 -25.63 -33.09
N SER A 131 -27.89 -24.43 -32.65
CA SER A 131 -27.54 -24.17 -31.26
C SER A 131 -28.74 -24.62 -30.47
N VAL A 132 -28.69 -25.84 -29.92
CA VAL A 132 -29.56 -26.26 -28.85
C VAL A 132 -29.10 -25.43 -27.65
N ASN A 133 -29.55 -24.18 -27.64
CA ASN A 133 -29.58 -23.34 -26.46
C ASN A 133 -30.47 -24.08 -25.48
N THR A 134 -29.89 -24.98 -24.70
CA THR A 134 -30.54 -25.54 -23.53
C THR A 134 -30.77 -24.37 -22.58
N SER A 135 -31.95 -23.76 -22.66
CA SER A 135 -32.39 -22.63 -21.83
C SER A 135 -32.25 -22.87 -20.32
N PHE A 136 -31.97 -24.10 -19.91
CA PHE A 136 -31.76 -24.50 -18.52
C PHE A 136 -30.34 -24.27 -17.98
N ASN A 137 -29.28 -24.32 -18.81
CA ASN A 137 -27.92 -24.06 -18.32
C ASN A 137 -27.69 -22.56 -18.04
N SER A 138 -28.31 -21.68 -18.82
CA SER A 138 -28.24 -20.23 -18.61
C SER A 138 -28.88 -19.79 -17.29
N ALA A 139 -29.92 -20.48 -16.81
CA ALA A 139 -30.59 -20.15 -15.57
C ALA A 139 -29.69 -20.36 -14.33
N ARG A 140 -28.93 -21.45 -14.30
CA ARG A 140 -28.00 -21.76 -13.19
C ARG A 140 -26.82 -20.79 -13.17
N ASP A 141 -26.28 -20.47 -14.35
CA ASP A 141 -25.20 -19.49 -14.49
C ASP A 141 -25.67 -18.08 -14.13
N HIS A 142 -26.89 -17.71 -14.53
CA HIS A 142 -27.51 -16.44 -14.17
C HIS A 142 -27.74 -16.33 -12.66
N ALA A 143 -28.25 -17.38 -12.01
CA ALA A 143 -28.40 -17.43 -10.56
C ALA A 143 -27.06 -17.31 -9.82
N SER A 144 -26.02 -17.99 -10.32
CA SER A 144 -24.67 -17.93 -9.75
C SER A 144 -24.05 -16.54 -9.90
N ARG A 145 -24.27 -15.90 -11.05
CA ARG A 145 -23.85 -14.51 -11.32
C ARG A 145 -24.58 -13.53 -10.42
N LEU A 146 -25.89 -13.67 -10.22
CA LEU A 146 -26.66 -12.81 -9.32
C LEU A 146 -26.20 -12.97 -7.87
N LYS A 147 -25.91 -14.19 -7.43
CA LYS A 147 -25.32 -14.44 -6.11
C LYS A 147 -23.95 -13.79 -5.98
N TRP A 148 -23.08 -13.95 -6.98
CA TRP A 148 -21.77 -13.30 -6.98
C TRP A 148 -21.87 -11.78 -7.00
N ILE A 149 -22.80 -11.19 -7.76
CA ILE A 149 -23.06 -9.74 -7.75
C ILE A 149 -23.56 -9.30 -6.37
N LYS A 150 -24.46 -10.04 -5.73
CA LYS A 150 -24.98 -9.72 -4.40
C LYS A 150 -23.90 -9.84 -3.31
N ASP A 151 -23.00 -10.82 -3.43
CA ASP A 151 -21.87 -11.01 -2.51
C ASP A 151 -20.73 -10.00 -2.77
N MET A 152 -20.50 -9.63 -4.05
CA MET A 152 -19.55 -8.58 -4.49
C MET A 152 -20.10 -7.17 -4.37
N GLN A 153 -21.40 -7.03 -4.13
CA GLN A 153 -21.99 -5.79 -3.67
C GLN A 153 -21.53 -5.62 -2.22
N ILE A 154 -20.23 -5.34 -2.10
CA ILE A 154 -19.57 -4.90 -0.89
C ILE A 154 -20.51 -3.83 -0.35
N LYS A 155 -21.00 -4.06 0.88
CA LYS A 155 -21.78 -3.11 1.67
C LYS A 155 -20.90 -1.92 2.05
N HIS A 156 -20.28 -1.28 1.06
CA HIS A 156 -19.86 0.09 1.17
C HIS A 156 -21.16 0.85 1.39
N GLY A 157 -21.43 1.20 2.66
CA GLY A 157 -22.34 2.30 2.93
C GLY A 157 -21.92 3.53 2.12
N ASP A 158 -22.82 4.51 1.98
CA ASP A 158 -22.62 5.72 1.18
C ASP A 158 -21.16 6.14 1.13
N PHE A 159 -20.64 6.36 -0.09
CA PHE A 159 -19.30 6.87 -0.33
C PHE A 159 -19.12 8.19 0.43
N ARG A 160 -18.69 8.09 1.69
CA ARG A 160 -18.19 9.22 2.45
C ARG A 160 -16.86 9.55 1.81
N VAL A 161 -16.89 10.52 0.89
CA VAL A 161 -15.69 11.22 0.41
C VAL A 161 -14.87 11.49 1.65
N GLY A 162 -13.68 10.90 1.73
CA GLY A 162 -12.86 10.85 2.93
C GLY A 162 -12.50 12.24 3.43
N LYS A 163 -13.43 12.90 4.13
CA LYS A 163 -13.07 13.69 5.29
C LYS A 163 -12.49 12.65 6.21
N SER A 164 -11.16 12.56 6.24
CA SER A 164 -10.45 11.91 7.32
C SER A 164 -11.21 12.29 8.58
N LEU A 165 -11.80 11.32 9.28
CA LEU A 165 -12.45 11.57 10.56
C LEU A 165 -11.36 11.84 11.61
N GLU A 166 -10.32 12.59 11.23
CA GLU A 166 -9.62 13.57 12.05
C GLU A 166 -10.67 14.57 12.54
N THR A 167 -11.57 14.08 13.39
CA THR A 167 -12.05 14.86 14.51
C THR A 167 -10.82 15.57 15.04
N TYR A 168 -10.83 16.90 15.07
CA TYR A 168 -9.70 17.72 15.49
C TYR A 168 -9.31 17.35 16.93
N GLN A 169 -8.49 16.32 17.05
CA GLN A 169 -8.01 15.82 18.33
C GLN A 169 -6.87 16.75 18.71
N SER A 170 -7.14 17.63 19.66
CA SER A 170 -6.16 18.50 20.27
C SER A 170 -5.56 17.82 21.50
N LYS A 171 -4.39 18.30 21.94
CA LYS A 171 -3.75 17.82 23.18
C LYS A 171 -4.66 17.92 24.41
N SER A 172 -5.68 18.78 24.41
CA SER A 172 -6.65 18.88 25.51
C SER A 172 -7.48 17.59 25.69
N THR A 173 -7.70 16.82 24.62
CA THR A 173 -8.42 15.54 24.67
C THR A 173 -7.59 14.38 25.23
N ALA A 174 -6.29 14.59 25.51
CA ALA A 174 -5.41 13.53 25.99
C ALA A 174 -5.85 12.94 27.33
N GLN A 175 -6.34 13.77 28.24
CA GLN A 175 -6.84 13.30 29.55
C GLN A 175 -8.09 12.43 29.39
N GLU A 176 -9.02 12.81 28.51
CA GLU A 176 -10.20 12.02 28.21
C GLU A 176 -9.83 10.64 27.66
N ILE A 177 -8.85 10.58 26.76
CA ILE A 177 -8.34 9.31 26.21
C ILE A 177 -7.75 8.44 27.31
N ILE A 178 -6.94 9.02 28.20
CA ILE A 178 -6.32 8.29 29.31
C ILE A 178 -7.40 7.73 30.25
N ILE A 179 -8.43 8.52 30.57
CA ILE A 179 -9.55 8.09 31.41
C ILE A 179 -10.32 6.95 30.74
N ALA A 180 -10.62 7.07 29.44
CA ALA A 180 -11.30 6.03 28.68
C ALA A 180 -10.49 4.73 28.62
N LEU A 181 -9.19 4.82 28.33
CA LEU A 181 -8.27 3.68 28.34
C LEU A 181 -8.20 3.02 29.71
N LYS A 182 -8.03 3.82 30.78
CA LYS A 182 -7.96 3.31 32.15
C LYS A 182 -9.25 2.58 32.52
N LYS A 183 -10.41 3.18 32.27
CA LYS A 183 -11.72 2.56 32.52
C LYS A 183 -11.87 1.24 31.77
N LYS A 184 -11.48 1.21 30.49
CA LYS A 184 -11.63 0.01 29.66
C LYS A 184 -10.69 -1.11 30.09
N ILE A 185 -9.42 -0.80 30.36
CA ILE A 185 -8.44 -1.80 30.79
C ILE A 185 -8.77 -2.31 32.19
N SER A 186 -9.15 -1.44 33.14
CA SER A 186 -9.57 -1.87 34.47
C SER A 186 -10.80 -2.78 34.45
N SER A 187 -11.72 -2.59 33.50
CA SER A 187 -12.90 -3.45 33.34
C SER A 187 -12.57 -4.81 32.72
N ASP A 188 -11.58 -4.88 31.82
CA ASP A 188 -11.23 -6.11 31.12
C ASP A 188 -10.12 -6.91 31.86
N TRP A 189 -9.32 -6.25 32.71
CA TRP A 189 -8.16 -6.79 33.44
C TRP A 189 -8.11 -6.27 34.89
N GLU A 190 -8.99 -6.79 35.75
CA GLU A 190 -9.17 -6.30 37.13
C GLU A 190 -7.94 -6.49 38.04
N LEU A 191 -7.17 -7.56 37.84
CA LEU A 191 -6.04 -7.93 38.72
C LEU A 191 -4.69 -7.36 38.27
N THR A 192 -4.65 -6.62 37.16
CA THR A 192 -3.38 -6.14 36.60
C THR A 192 -3.10 -4.71 37.04
N ASP A 193 -2.03 -4.52 37.80
CA ASP A 193 -1.51 -3.17 38.04
C ASP A 193 -0.92 -2.58 36.75
N PHE A 194 -1.31 -1.34 36.44
CA PHE A 194 -0.78 -0.60 35.30
C PHE A 194 -0.80 0.91 35.53
N ASP A 195 0.15 1.59 34.88
CA ASP A 195 0.26 3.04 34.84
C ASP A 195 0.06 3.52 33.40
N ILE A 196 -0.75 4.56 33.22
CA ILE A 196 -0.96 5.23 31.92
C ILE A 196 -0.55 6.69 32.07
N GLY A 197 0.30 7.16 31.16
CA GLY A 197 0.77 8.55 31.18
C GLY A 197 1.10 9.08 29.79
N LEU A 198 1.39 10.38 29.73
CA LEU A 198 1.95 11.01 28.54
C LEU A 198 3.46 11.00 28.62
N ASN A 199 4.11 10.54 27.56
CA ASN A 199 5.55 10.65 27.39
C ASN A 199 5.94 12.07 26.91
N ASN A 200 7.22 12.42 26.99
CA ASN A 200 7.81 13.67 26.50
C ASN A 200 7.48 13.96 25.04
N THR A 201 7.24 12.90 24.24
CA THR A 201 6.84 12.99 22.83
C THR A 201 5.33 13.24 22.62
N SER A 202 4.58 13.50 23.69
CA SER A 202 3.11 13.58 23.69
C SER A 202 2.41 12.29 23.21
N CYS A 203 3.11 11.14 23.20
CA CYS A 203 2.51 9.83 23.00
C CYS A 203 1.93 9.32 24.33
N ILE A 204 0.92 8.47 24.24
CA ILE A 204 0.34 7.78 25.40
C ILE A 204 1.16 6.52 25.64
N GLU A 205 1.72 6.41 26.83
CA GLU A 205 2.51 5.27 27.28
C GLU A 205 1.70 4.48 28.31
N LEU A 206 1.55 3.18 28.06
CA LEU A 206 0.96 2.22 28.97
C LEU A 206 2.06 1.31 29.51
N ARG A 207 2.19 1.23 30.84
CA ARG A 207 3.17 0.41 31.54
C ARG A 207 2.42 -0.59 32.42
N PHE A 208 2.55 -1.87 32.12
CA PHE A 208 2.00 -2.95 32.94
C PHE A 208 3.10 -3.52 33.82
N TYR A 209 2.81 -3.77 35.10
CA TYR A 209 3.78 -4.41 36.00
C TYR A 209 3.91 -5.89 35.63
N MET A 210 5.12 -6.36 35.30
CA MET A 210 5.32 -7.77 34.89
C MET A 210 4.99 -8.77 36.01
N LYS A 211 4.95 -8.32 37.28
CA LYS A 211 4.58 -9.17 38.42
C LYS A 211 3.09 -9.54 38.45
N THR A 212 2.22 -8.67 37.92
CA THR A 212 0.77 -8.84 37.93
C THR A 212 0.23 -9.40 36.61
N VAL A 213 1.02 -9.31 35.53
CA VAL A 213 0.65 -9.86 34.21
C VAL A 213 0.92 -11.36 34.17
N GLU A 214 -0.14 -12.16 34.07
CA GLU A 214 -0.05 -13.63 33.96
C GLU A 214 0.74 -14.09 32.73
N SER A 215 0.44 -13.51 31.56
CA SER A 215 1.09 -13.87 30.29
C SER A 215 1.32 -12.65 29.41
N SER A 216 2.58 -12.41 29.07
CA SER A 216 2.94 -11.31 28.16
C SER A 216 2.35 -11.50 26.75
N GLU A 217 2.14 -12.75 26.32
CA GLU A 217 1.56 -13.05 25.01
C GLU A 217 0.06 -12.75 24.98
N ALA A 218 -0.66 -13.13 26.04
CA ALA A 218 -2.07 -12.82 26.19
C ALA A 218 -2.30 -11.30 26.22
N MET A 219 -1.50 -10.57 26.99
CA MET A 219 -1.54 -9.10 27.04
C MET A 219 -1.25 -8.49 25.66
N HIS A 220 -0.27 -9.01 24.93
CA HIS A 220 0.04 -8.52 23.59
C HIS A 220 -1.10 -8.75 22.59
N HIS A 221 -1.75 -9.92 22.64
CA HIS A 221 -2.91 -10.22 21.82
C HIS A 221 -4.08 -9.27 22.16
N TYR A 222 -4.35 -9.09 23.45
CA TYR A 222 -5.35 -8.16 23.96
C TYR A 222 -5.12 -6.74 23.45
N MET A 223 -3.90 -6.20 23.59
CA MET A 223 -3.57 -4.84 23.13
C MET A 223 -3.75 -4.67 21.61
N ASN A 224 -3.46 -5.71 20.83
CA ASN A 224 -3.72 -5.71 19.39
C ASN A 224 -5.23 -5.72 19.08
N LEU A 225 -6.04 -6.45 19.84
CA LEU A 225 -7.50 -6.43 19.70
C LEU A 225 -8.08 -5.07 20.11
N LEU A 226 -7.58 -4.49 21.21
CA LEU A 226 -8.03 -3.20 21.73
C LEU A 226 -7.88 -2.10 20.68
N ILE A 227 -6.75 -2.01 19.99
CA ILE A 227 -6.55 -1.00 18.94
C ILE A 227 -7.43 -1.24 17.71
N ASN A 228 -7.54 -2.49 17.27
CA ASN A 228 -8.14 -2.78 15.97
C ASN A 228 -9.66 -2.91 16.01
N LYS A 229 -10.23 -3.33 17.15
CA LYS A 229 -11.65 -3.65 17.27
C LYS A 229 -12.43 -2.69 18.16
N ASN A 230 -11.78 -1.99 19.11
CA ASN A 230 -12.52 -1.13 20.03
C ASN A 230 -12.96 0.17 19.33
N GLN A 231 -14.27 0.40 19.32
CA GLN A 231 -14.89 1.59 18.73
C GLN A 231 -14.45 2.89 19.41
N GLU A 232 -14.22 2.89 20.72
CA GLU A 232 -13.72 4.05 21.46
C GLU A 232 -12.31 4.43 21.01
N MET A 233 -11.43 3.44 20.83
CA MET A 233 -10.08 3.67 20.30
C MET A 233 -10.12 4.19 18.86
N GLY A 234 -11.07 3.69 18.06
CA GLY A 234 -11.36 4.19 16.71
C GLY A 234 -11.81 5.66 16.71
N LYS A 235 -12.60 6.11 17.69
CA LYS A 235 -13.03 7.51 17.85
C LYS A 235 -11.84 8.46 18.06
N PHE A 236 -10.81 7.98 18.75
CA PHE A 236 -9.60 8.75 19.03
C PHE A 236 -8.50 8.63 17.95
N CYS A 237 -8.74 7.84 16.90
CA CYS A 237 -7.77 7.62 15.81
C CYS A 237 -6.36 7.24 16.31
N LEU A 238 -6.28 6.50 17.42
CA LEU A 238 -5.00 6.09 18.02
C LEU A 238 -4.26 5.13 17.09
N LYS A 239 -2.97 5.39 16.88
CA LYS A 239 -2.07 4.56 16.08
C LYS A 239 -1.07 3.86 16.99
N ARG A 240 -0.81 2.58 16.77
CA ARG A 240 0.27 1.88 17.48
C ARG A 240 1.64 2.40 17.03
N VAL A 241 2.60 2.49 17.96
CA VAL A 241 4.00 2.78 17.66
C VAL A 241 4.80 1.47 17.68
N PRO A 242 5.18 0.90 16.52
CA PRO A 242 5.77 -0.44 16.47
C PRO A 242 7.08 -0.59 17.24
N SER A 243 7.88 0.49 17.30
CA SER A 243 9.19 0.48 17.99
C SER A 243 9.10 0.14 19.48
N ASN A 244 7.97 0.45 20.11
CA ASN A 244 7.76 0.31 21.55
C ASN A 244 6.48 -0.49 21.85
N TRP A 245 6.12 -1.44 20.97
CA TRP A 245 4.90 -2.21 21.10
C TRP A 245 5.18 -3.57 21.77
N GLY A 246 4.96 -3.65 23.09
CA GLY A 246 5.20 -4.86 23.88
C GLY A 246 6.67 -5.06 24.28
N VAL A 247 7.41 -3.97 24.46
CA VAL A 247 8.82 -4.03 24.89
C VAL A 247 8.88 -4.28 26.40
N LYS A 248 9.71 -5.24 26.81
CA LYS A 248 9.93 -5.59 28.22
C LYS A 248 11.08 -4.74 28.77
N ASN A 249 10.76 -3.82 29.67
CA ASN A 249 11.70 -2.95 30.38
C ASN A 249 11.89 -3.45 31.82
N GLY A 250 12.44 -4.65 31.97
CA GLY A 250 12.75 -5.28 33.26
C GLY A 250 11.51 -5.53 34.13
N LYS A 251 11.02 -4.50 34.83
CA LYS A 251 9.83 -4.54 35.70
C LYS A 251 8.53 -4.30 34.94
N PHE A 252 8.59 -3.68 33.76
CA PHE A 252 7.41 -3.21 33.04
C PHE A 252 7.30 -3.81 31.64
N LEU A 253 6.06 -4.07 31.22
CA LEU A 253 5.71 -4.32 29.83
C LEU A 253 5.10 -3.04 29.24
N VAL A 254 5.74 -2.49 28.22
CA VAL A 254 5.43 -1.14 27.72
C VAL A 254 4.75 -1.21 26.35
N TYR A 255 3.68 -0.42 26.20
CA TYR A 255 2.98 -0.19 24.94
C TYR A 255 2.83 1.31 24.70
N ILE A 256 3.21 1.78 23.51
CA ILE A 256 3.08 3.19 23.14
C ILE A 256 2.06 3.37 22.01
N MET A 257 1.13 4.29 22.24
CA MET A 257 0.10 4.70 21.30
C MET A 257 0.30 6.18 20.93
N ALA A 258 0.18 6.48 19.65
CA ALA A 258 0.28 7.82 19.11
C ALA A 258 -1.10 8.33 18.71
N PRO A 259 -1.62 9.37 19.38
CA PRO A 259 -2.85 10.03 18.97
C PRO A 259 -2.65 10.84 17.67
N ALA A 260 -3.75 11.27 17.05
CA ALA A 260 -3.73 11.89 15.72
C ALA A 260 -2.84 13.14 15.60
N TRP A 261 -2.64 13.89 16.69
CA TRP A 261 -1.77 15.08 16.71
C TRP A 261 -0.27 14.74 16.74
N VAL A 262 0.11 13.51 17.05
CA VAL A 262 1.52 13.08 17.05
C VAL A 262 1.86 12.49 15.69
N LYS A 263 2.80 13.14 15.00
CA LYS A 263 3.36 12.61 13.75
C LYS A 263 4.30 11.45 14.09
N VAL A 264 3.79 10.23 14.00
CA VAL A 264 4.65 9.05 14.00
C VAL A 264 5.40 9.03 12.67
N PRO A 265 6.75 9.02 12.66
CA PRO A 265 7.49 8.82 11.42
C PRO A 265 6.99 7.53 10.79
N GLY A 266 6.44 7.65 9.56
CA GLY A 266 5.70 6.58 8.90
C GLY A 266 6.45 5.26 8.97
N ASN A 267 5.73 4.21 9.39
CA ASN A 267 6.18 2.82 9.56
C ASN A 267 7.57 2.54 8.96
N SER A 268 8.54 2.41 9.86
CA SER A 268 9.78 1.67 9.72
C SER A 268 9.56 0.17 9.47
N LEU A 269 8.52 -0.23 8.71
CA LEU A 269 8.40 -1.58 8.14
C LEU A 269 9.63 -1.95 7.29
N ASN A 270 10.41 -0.95 6.87
CA ASN A 270 11.69 -1.17 6.18
C ASN A 270 12.92 -1.21 7.12
N ARG A 271 12.83 -0.80 8.39
CA ARG A 271 13.99 -0.70 9.30
C ARG A 271 14.29 -2.01 10.05
N THR A 272 13.28 -2.87 10.24
CA THR A 272 13.48 -4.21 10.82
C THR A 272 14.28 -5.14 9.92
N LEU A 273 14.42 -4.82 8.62
CA LEU A 273 15.31 -5.52 7.69
C LEU A 273 16.79 -5.11 7.81
N GLU A 274 17.10 -3.99 8.46
CA GLU A 274 18.48 -3.54 8.63
C GLU A 274 19.15 -4.13 9.88
N LEU A 275 18.40 -4.32 10.98
CA LEU A 275 18.95 -4.89 12.23
C LEU A 275 19.31 -6.38 12.12
N LYS A 276 18.66 -7.14 11.22
CA LYS A 276 19.04 -8.54 10.94
C LYS A 276 20.26 -8.69 10.04
N LYS A 277 20.73 -7.62 9.39
CA LYS A 277 21.96 -7.63 8.57
C LYS A 277 23.21 -7.27 9.39
N ALA A 278 23.04 -6.56 10.51
CA ALA A 278 24.16 -6.18 11.38
C ALA A 278 24.66 -7.32 12.29
N THR A 279 23.92 -8.42 12.43
CA THR A 279 24.25 -9.54 13.32
C THR A 279 24.89 -10.75 12.63
N LEU A 280 25.16 -10.68 11.31
CA LEU A 280 25.71 -11.80 10.53
C LEU A 280 26.89 -11.39 9.63
N SER A 281 27.72 -10.42 10.04
CA SER A 281 29.07 -10.29 9.48
C SER A 281 30.04 -11.20 10.28
N PRO A 282 30.74 -12.15 9.64
CA PRO A 282 31.82 -12.86 10.30
C PRO A 282 32.93 -11.87 10.61
N ILE A 283 33.39 -11.86 11.87
CA ILE A 283 34.60 -11.16 12.28
C ILE A 283 35.76 -11.80 11.51
N ARG A 284 36.16 -11.17 10.40
CA ARG A 284 37.34 -11.55 9.63
C ARG A 284 38.55 -10.93 10.32
N SER A 285 39.19 -11.70 11.20
CA SER A 285 40.48 -11.35 11.78
C SER A 285 41.53 -11.24 10.66
N LYS A 286 41.85 -10.02 10.23
CA LYS A 286 43.06 -9.76 9.46
C LYS A 286 44.22 -9.61 10.44
N ALA A 287 45.04 -10.67 10.53
CA ALA A 287 46.40 -10.56 11.00
C ALA A 287 47.16 -9.62 10.06
N GLY A 288 47.42 -8.40 10.51
CA GLY A 288 48.30 -7.44 9.85
C GLY A 288 49.26 -6.90 10.90
N SER A 289 50.52 -7.34 10.85
CA SER A 289 51.57 -6.88 11.75
C SER A 289 51.76 -5.37 11.58
N VAL A 290 51.36 -4.59 12.58
CA VAL A 290 51.73 -3.18 12.67
C VAL A 290 53.10 -3.11 13.33
N LYS A 291 54.12 -2.75 12.54
CA LYS A 291 55.44 -2.38 13.05
C LYS A 291 55.30 -1.10 13.87
N ILE A 292 55.49 -1.19 15.17
CA ILE A 292 55.57 -0.06 16.09
C ILE A 292 57.00 0.48 15.99
N THR A 293 57.16 1.68 15.42
CA THR A 293 58.38 2.47 15.62
C THR A 293 58.18 3.39 16.83
N PRO A 294 59.10 3.41 17.82
CA PRO A 294 58.99 4.32 18.94
C PRO A 294 59.46 5.71 18.52
N ARG A 295 58.59 6.72 18.66
CA ARG A 295 59.00 8.12 18.69
C ARG A 295 59.24 8.50 20.15
N PHE A 296 60.50 8.69 20.50
CA PHE A 296 60.91 9.41 21.69
C PHE A 296 60.40 10.85 21.60
N SER A 297 59.65 11.29 22.61
CA SER A 297 59.42 12.71 22.88
C SER A 297 59.77 12.94 24.34
N THR A 298 60.93 13.55 24.55
CA THR A 298 61.36 14.20 25.78
C THR A 298 60.71 15.57 25.88
N ARG A 299 59.99 15.83 26.97
CA ARG A 299 59.98 17.09 27.73
C ARG A 299 58.94 17.01 28.85
N GLU A 300 59.42 16.90 30.09
CA GLU A 300 59.52 18.01 31.07
C GLU A 300 58.23 18.16 31.89
N SER A 301 58.23 17.39 32.99
CA SER A 301 57.91 17.83 34.34
C SER A 301 57.31 19.23 34.54
N SER A 302 56.08 19.27 35.04
CA SER A 302 55.73 20.21 36.11
C SER A 302 54.70 19.56 37.05
N ILE A 303 55.13 19.47 38.30
CA ILE A 303 54.40 19.00 39.47
C ILE A 303 53.59 20.19 40.01
N SER A 304 52.28 20.02 40.21
CA SER A 304 51.56 20.82 41.21
C SER A 304 50.34 20.10 41.78
N HIS A 305 50.55 19.58 42.98
CA HIS A 305 49.71 19.75 44.17
C HIS A 305 48.24 19.30 44.16
N VAL A 306 48.07 18.22 44.92
CA VAL A 306 46.88 17.77 45.64
C VAL A 306 46.22 18.91 46.44
N ARG A 307 44.89 19.00 46.36
CA ARG A 307 44.06 19.36 47.52
C ARG A 307 42.69 18.68 47.41
N ASN A 308 42.50 17.67 48.26
CA ASN A 308 41.20 17.16 48.66
C ASN A 308 40.48 18.26 49.44
N TYR A 309 39.20 18.46 49.15
CA TYR A 309 38.23 18.94 50.12
C TYR A 309 37.02 18.01 50.09
N TYR A 310 36.70 17.56 51.31
CA TYR A 310 35.53 16.86 51.84
C TYR A 310 34.32 16.68 50.92
#